data_AF-A0A5M3W2P4-F1
#
_entry.id   AF-A0A5M3W2P4-F1
#
_cell.length_a   1.000
_cell.length_b   1.000
_cell.length_c   1.000
_cell.angle_alpha   90.00
_cell.angle_beta   90.00
_cell.angle_gamma   90.00
#
_symmetry.space_group_name_H-M   'P 1'
#
loop_
_entity.id
_entity.type
_entity.pdbx_description
1 polymer ?
#
loop_
_entity_poly.entity_id
_entity_poly.type
_entity_poly.pdbx_seq_one_letter_code
_entity_poly.pdbx_strand_id
1 'polypeptide(L)'
;MDDVIHYQWEVTLLAAGVLSLVSVIVGWLVAGRMLRPVHRITATARLLSVSNLHERIGLAGPKDELKELADTFDAMLDRLERSVTGQRRFIANASHELRTPLAVQRAAIEIGLPEDIGEIRDKLLFHNHRTENLIDALLILAQAEHGLDRRKPVALDQVIQLALTETAPADVTETSRTEPFIVSGDSVLLNRLVANLVDNAIRYNHPGGTVDVTLSHGVLTVRNTGPEVPKERFGDLFEPFRRLHTSRQQGSGLGLSIVASIAKAHDADVRARPNPGGGLELTVAFPGHRAR
;
A
#
# COMPACT_ATOMS: atom_id res chain seq x y z
N MET A 1 14.56 45.98 71.99
CA MET A 1 15.16 46.22 70.67
C MET A 1 15.23 44.91 69.88
N ASP A 2 15.59 43.81 70.55
CA ASP A 2 15.74 42.48 69.92
C ASP A 2 14.44 41.88 69.37
N ASP A 3 13.29 42.06 70.04
CA ASP A 3 11.99 41.54 69.56
C ASP A 3 11.54 42.15 68.22
N VAL A 4 11.84 43.43 68.00
CA VAL A 4 11.51 44.14 66.76
C VAL A 4 12.38 43.63 65.60
N ILE A 5 13.65 43.33 65.89
CA ILE A 5 14.59 42.78 64.91
C ILE A 5 14.18 41.35 64.55
N HIS A 6 13.84 40.51 65.53
CA HIS A 6 13.36 39.15 65.29
C HIS A 6 12.07 39.12 64.45
N TYR A 7 11.09 39.97 64.77
CA TYR A 7 9.85 40.08 64.00
C TYR A 7 10.11 40.51 62.54
N GLN A 8 11.03 41.46 62.31
CA GLN A 8 11.40 41.88 60.96
C GLN A 8 12.08 40.77 60.14
N TRP A 9 12.93 39.95 60.77
CA TRP A 9 13.55 38.80 60.11
C TRP A 9 12.54 37.71 59.75
N GLU A 10 11.58 37.41 60.64
CA GLU A 10 10.52 36.43 60.37
C GLU A 10 9.63 36.87 59.19
N VAL A 11 9.21 38.15 59.17
CA VAL A 11 8.41 38.70 58.08
C VAL A 11 9.18 38.69 56.77
N THR A 12 10.47 39.01 56.79
CA THR A 12 11.32 39.01 55.59
C THR A 12 11.56 37.60 55.05
N LEU A 13 11.81 36.62 55.94
CA LEU A 13 11.94 35.21 55.57
C LEU A 13 10.64 34.65 54.98
N LEU A 14 9.50 34.98 55.57
CA LEU A 14 8.20 34.55 55.09
C LEU A 14 7.88 35.17 53.72
N ALA A 15 8.13 36.48 53.55
CA ALA A 15 7.96 37.16 52.28
C ALA A 15 8.89 36.59 51.19
N ALA A 16 10.15 36.34 51.51
CA ALA A 16 11.12 35.73 50.60
C ALA A 16 10.71 34.30 50.21
N GLY A 17 10.23 33.51 51.17
CA GLY A 17 9.74 32.15 50.94
C GLY A 17 8.51 32.13 50.02
N VAL A 18 7.53 33.01 50.26
CA VAL A 18 6.35 33.15 49.40
C VAL A 18 6.74 33.58 47.99
N LEU A 19 7.62 34.57 47.85
CA LEU A 19 8.07 35.03 46.54
C LEU A 19 8.81 33.94 45.77
N SER A 20 9.69 33.19 46.44
CA SER A 20 10.39 32.05 45.84
C SER A 20 9.42 30.97 45.35
N LEU A 21 8.42 30.62 46.17
CA LEU A 21 7.40 29.64 45.80
C LEU A 21 6.59 30.10 44.58
N VAL A 22 6.17 31.37 44.56
CA VAL A 22 5.46 31.96 43.42
C VAL A 22 6.32 31.93 42.15
N SER A 23 7.60 32.30 42.24
CA SER A 23 8.53 32.23 41.10
C SER A 23 8.69 30.82 40.55
N VAL A 24 8.78 29.79 41.40
CA VAL A 24 8.84 28.39 40.97
C VAL A 24 7.56 27.96 40.27
N ILE A 25 6.39 28.29 40.83
CA ILE A 25 5.08 27.94 40.22
C ILE A 25 4.92 28.62 38.86
N VAL A 26 5.22 29.92 38.77
CA VAL A 26 5.15 30.67 37.51
C VAL A 26 6.14 30.12 36.49
N GLY A 27 7.39 29.87 36.89
CA GLY A 27 8.40 29.27 36.03
C GLY A 27 7.97 27.90 35.47
N TRP A 28 7.38 27.05 36.33
CA TRP A 28 6.87 25.75 35.92
C TRP A 28 5.69 25.85 34.94
N LEU A 29 4.74 26.75 35.18
CA LEU A 29 3.62 27.01 34.27
C LEU A 29 4.09 27.54 32.90
N VAL A 30 5.03 28.48 32.90
CA VAL A 30 5.59 29.06 31.67
C VAL A 30 6.37 28.01 30.88
N ALA A 31 7.26 27.25 31.53
CA ALA A 31 8.02 26.19 30.89
C ALA A 31 7.10 25.11 30.29
N GLY A 32 6.08 24.68 31.04
CA GLY A 32 5.09 23.73 30.54
C GLY A 32 4.28 24.26 29.35
N ARG A 33 3.97 25.55 29.32
CA ARG A 33 3.27 26.20 28.20
C ARG A 33 4.16 26.31 26.96
N MET A 34 5.44 26.66 27.11
CA MET A 34 6.40 26.81 26.01
C MET A 34 6.86 25.47 25.40
N LEU A 35 6.88 24.38 26.17
CA LEU A 35 7.31 23.06 25.68
C LEU A 35 6.18 22.23 25.05
N ARG A 36 4.91 22.62 25.26
CA ARG A 36 3.74 21.94 24.65
C ARG A 36 3.74 21.96 23.11
N PRO A 37 4.04 23.07 22.42
CA PRO A 37 4.12 23.11 20.96
C PRO A 37 5.17 22.16 20.37
N VAL A 38 6.33 22.03 21.02
CA VAL A 38 7.40 21.11 20.58
C VAL A 38 6.92 19.66 20.58
N HIS A 39 6.17 19.25 21.60
CA HIS A 39 5.57 17.92 21.64
C HIS A 39 4.55 17.70 20.52
N ARG A 40 3.77 18.73 20.14
CA ARG A 40 2.86 18.65 19.00
C ARG A 40 3.60 18.47 17.69
N ILE A 41 4.61 19.30 17.42
CA ILE A 41 5.46 19.19 16.22
C ILE A 41 6.08 17.79 16.14
N THR A 42 6.63 17.29 17.24
CA THR A 42 7.27 15.97 17.29
C THR A 42 6.27 14.82 17.13
N ALA A 43 5.07 14.94 17.71
CA ALA A 43 4.01 13.95 17.56
C ALA A 43 3.51 13.88 16.12
N THR A 44 3.24 15.03 15.49
CA THR A 44 2.87 15.08 14.07
C THR A 44 3.99 14.50 13.21
N ALA A 45 5.25 14.87 13.46
CA ALA A 45 6.40 14.33 12.72
C ALA A 45 6.54 12.80 12.84
N ARG A 46 6.24 12.21 14.02
CA ARG A 46 6.25 10.74 14.22
C ARG A 46 5.10 10.01 13.52
N LEU A 47 4.01 10.72 13.24
CA LEU A 47 2.84 10.16 12.57
C LEU A 47 2.90 10.39 11.06
N LEU A 48 3.89 11.14 10.53
CA LEU A 48 4.02 11.40 9.11
C LEU A 48 4.23 10.11 8.31
N SER A 49 3.45 9.99 7.26
CA SER A 49 3.47 8.91 6.29
C SER A 49 3.03 9.45 4.92
N VAL A 50 3.25 8.68 3.86
CA VAL A 50 2.84 9.08 2.50
C VAL A 50 1.32 9.30 2.38
N SER A 51 0.51 8.70 3.25
CA SER A 51 -0.95 8.81 3.22
C SER A 51 -1.52 10.02 3.97
N ASN A 52 -0.76 10.66 4.87
CA ASN A 52 -1.23 11.82 5.66
C ASN A 52 -0.40 13.10 5.44
N LEU A 53 0.29 13.20 4.30
CA LEU A 53 1.05 14.40 3.87
C LEU A 53 0.21 15.68 3.74
N HIS A 54 -1.12 15.58 3.72
CA HIS A 54 -2.06 16.70 3.66
C HIS A 54 -2.33 17.32 5.05
N GLU A 55 -1.98 16.63 6.14
CA GLU A 55 -2.06 17.21 7.48
C GLU A 55 -0.98 18.28 7.66
N ARG A 56 -1.30 19.29 8.47
CA ARG A 56 -0.41 20.41 8.80
C ARG A 56 -0.33 20.56 10.30
N ILE A 57 0.82 21.04 10.77
CA ILE A 57 1.02 21.37 12.18
C ILE A 57 0.08 22.51 12.57
N GLY A 58 -0.07 23.52 11.69
CA GLY A 58 -1.09 24.55 11.84
C GLY A 58 -1.02 25.30 13.17
N LEU A 59 0.20 25.63 13.63
CA LEU A 59 0.42 26.16 14.96
C LEU A 59 -0.17 27.57 15.11
N ALA A 60 -1.29 27.65 15.83
CA ALA A 60 -1.92 28.92 16.21
C ALA A 60 -1.14 29.58 17.36
N GLY A 61 -0.94 30.90 17.26
CA GLY A 61 -0.17 31.65 18.26
C GLY A 61 0.54 32.88 17.69
N PRO A 62 1.21 33.65 18.56
CA PRO A 62 2.04 34.80 18.18
C PRO A 62 3.20 34.36 17.27
N LYS A 63 3.78 35.31 16.54
CA LYS A 63 4.94 35.08 15.65
C LYS A 63 6.23 34.93 16.47
N ASP A 64 6.36 33.81 17.14
CA ASP A 64 7.56 33.39 17.86
C ASP A 64 8.36 32.33 17.06
N GLU A 65 9.53 31.97 17.56
CA GLU A 65 10.45 31.00 16.94
C GLU A 65 9.80 29.61 16.77
N LEU A 66 8.86 29.26 17.66
CA LEU A 66 8.13 27.99 17.57
C LEU A 66 7.11 28.00 16.44
N LYS A 67 6.43 29.14 16.22
CA LYS A 67 5.56 29.33 15.05
C LYS A 67 6.36 29.30 13.75
N GLU A 68 7.50 29.99 13.69
CA GLU A 68 8.36 29.97 12.51
C GLU A 68 8.88 28.57 12.18
N LEU A 69 9.23 27.78 13.19
CA LEU A 69 9.59 26.37 13.03
C LEU A 69 8.42 25.55 12.46
N ALA A 70 7.21 25.71 13.01
CA ALA A 70 6.02 25.02 12.52
C ALA A 70 5.70 25.39 11.06
N ASP A 71 5.75 26.68 10.71
CA ASP A 71 5.52 27.17 9.35
C ASP A 71 6.59 26.62 8.37
N THR A 72 7.85 26.50 8.81
CA THR A 72 8.93 25.89 8.01
C THR A 72 8.68 24.40 7.77
N PHE A 73 8.22 23.66 8.78
CA PHE A 73 7.83 22.26 8.64
C PHE A 73 6.64 22.11 7.68
N ASP A 74 5.61 22.94 7.81
CA ASP A 74 4.45 22.94 6.92
C ASP A 74 4.87 23.23 5.46
N ALA A 75 5.82 24.16 5.23
CA ALA A 75 6.38 24.41 3.90
C ALA A 75 7.20 23.23 3.35
N MET A 76 7.90 22.47 4.19
CA MET A 76 8.56 21.23 3.78
C MET A 76 7.53 20.16 3.40
N LEU A 77 6.46 20.01 4.17
CA LEU A 77 5.34 19.11 3.86
C LEU A 77 4.68 19.48 2.53
N ASP A 78 4.43 20.76 2.26
CA ASP A 78 3.90 21.22 0.97
C ASP A 78 4.80 20.83 -0.21
N ARG A 79 6.12 20.94 -0.05
CA ARG A 79 7.08 20.56 -1.11
C ARG A 79 7.06 19.05 -1.34
N LEU A 80 7.00 18.27 -0.26
CA LEU A 80 6.95 16.82 -0.33
C LEU A 80 5.63 16.33 -0.94
N GLU A 81 4.50 16.89 -0.55
CA GLU A 81 3.18 16.59 -1.13
C GLU A 81 3.16 16.91 -2.63
N ARG A 82 3.70 18.07 -3.04
CA ARG A 82 3.82 18.44 -4.46
C ARG A 82 4.70 17.46 -5.24
N SER A 83 5.80 16.99 -4.65
CA SER A 83 6.70 16.02 -5.27
C SER A 83 6.03 14.66 -5.44
N VAL A 84 5.39 14.13 -4.39
CA VAL A 84 4.65 12.86 -4.43
C VAL A 84 3.49 12.92 -5.43
N THR A 85 2.72 14.00 -5.41
CA THR A 85 1.59 14.16 -6.35
C THR A 85 2.09 14.32 -7.80
N GLY A 86 3.22 14.99 -8.01
CA GLY A 86 3.88 15.09 -9.31
C GLY A 86 4.30 13.72 -9.85
N GLN A 87 4.92 12.89 -9.00
CA GLN A 87 5.32 11.53 -9.35
C GLN A 87 4.10 10.65 -9.72
N ARG A 88 2.99 10.73 -8.96
CA ARG A 88 1.75 10.02 -9.29
C ARG A 88 1.21 10.39 -10.67
N ARG A 89 1.12 11.69 -10.98
CA ARG A 89 0.63 12.15 -12.30
C ARG A 89 1.57 11.72 -13.42
N PHE A 90 2.88 11.75 -13.19
CA PHE A 90 3.86 11.27 -14.17
C PHE A 90 3.67 9.78 -14.47
N ILE A 91 3.52 8.94 -13.44
CA ILE A 91 3.24 7.50 -13.60
C ILE A 91 1.94 7.31 -14.39
N ALA A 92 0.85 7.98 -14.01
CA ALA A 92 -0.44 7.86 -14.68
C ALA A 92 -0.36 8.27 -16.17
N ASN A 93 0.32 9.38 -16.47
CA ASN A 93 0.51 9.83 -17.85
C ASN A 93 1.41 8.87 -18.64
N ALA A 94 2.50 8.39 -18.05
CA ALA A 94 3.38 7.41 -18.66
C ALA A 94 2.63 6.12 -19.04
N SER A 95 1.65 5.69 -18.23
CA SER A 95 0.79 4.55 -18.56
C SER A 95 0.06 4.72 -19.89
N HIS A 96 -0.56 5.88 -20.10
CA HIS A 96 -1.31 6.15 -21.31
C HIS A 96 -0.38 6.35 -22.52
N GLU A 97 0.72 7.07 -22.34
CA GLU A 97 1.69 7.35 -23.41
C GLU A 97 2.45 6.11 -23.86
N LEU A 98 2.65 5.11 -22.99
CA LEU A 98 3.29 3.83 -23.35
C LEU A 98 2.33 2.81 -23.96
N ARG A 99 1.04 2.81 -23.58
CA ARG A 99 0.05 1.87 -24.12
C ARG A 99 -0.22 2.10 -25.61
N THR A 100 -0.28 3.37 -26.03
CA THR A 100 -0.53 3.76 -27.43
C THR A 100 0.51 3.19 -28.42
N PRO A 101 1.83 3.40 -28.24
CA PRO A 101 2.83 2.86 -29.16
C PRO A 101 2.87 1.33 -29.16
N LEU A 102 2.58 0.67 -28.04
CA LEU A 102 2.49 -0.80 -27.99
C LEU A 102 1.30 -1.33 -28.80
N ALA A 103 0.14 -0.68 -28.69
CA ALA A 103 -1.04 -1.01 -29.50
C ALA A 103 -0.78 -0.79 -31.00
N VAL A 104 -0.08 0.29 -31.37
CA VAL A 104 0.34 0.53 -32.76
C VAL A 104 1.32 -0.54 -33.24
N GLN A 105 2.32 -0.91 -32.42
CA GLN A 105 3.26 -1.98 -32.76
C GLN A 105 2.54 -3.32 -32.95
N ARG A 106 1.58 -3.64 -32.07
CA ARG A 106 0.72 -4.82 -32.21
C ARG A 106 -0.05 -4.80 -33.52
N ALA A 107 -0.75 -3.71 -33.84
CA ALA A 107 -1.47 -3.58 -35.10
C ALA A 107 -0.55 -3.72 -36.32
N ALA A 108 0.66 -3.17 -36.26
CA ALA A 108 1.66 -3.31 -37.33
C ALA A 108 2.14 -4.75 -37.49
N ILE A 109 2.28 -5.52 -36.40
CA ILE A 109 2.60 -6.96 -36.45
C ILE A 109 1.40 -7.76 -36.99
N GLU A 110 0.18 -7.43 -36.57
CA GLU A 110 -1.04 -8.15 -36.95
C GLU A 110 -1.38 -7.95 -38.44
N ILE A 111 -1.17 -6.75 -38.99
CA ILE A 111 -1.54 -6.35 -40.36
C ILE A 111 -0.37 -6.39 -41.33
N GLY A 112 0.85 -6.07 -40.87
CA GLY A 112 2.00 -5.81 -41.74
C GLY A 112 2.85 -7.04 -42.08
N LEU A 113 2.64 -8.17 -41.40
CA LEU A 113 3.35 -9.42 -41.68
C LEU A 113 2.48 -10.37 -42.50
N PRO A 114 2.97 -10.89 -43.65
CA PRO A 114 2.28 -11.90 -44.43
C PRO A 114 2.02 -13.19 -43.62
N GLU A 115 0.94 -13.90 -43.94
CA GLU A 115 0.53 -15.12 -43.22
C GLU A 115 1.54 -16.28 -43.33
N ASP A 116 2.36 -16.29 -44.38
CA ASP A 116 3.40 -17.32 -44.61
C ASP A 116 4.59 -17.24 -43.63
N ILE A 117 4.67 -16.16 -42.84
CA ILE A 117 5.67 -15.96 -41.78
C ILE A 117 5.07 -16.12 -40.37
N GLY A 118 4.00 -16.92 -40.24
CA GLY A 118 3.21 -17.10 -39.01
C GLY A 118 4.03 -17.31 -37.74
N GLU A 119 5.12 -18.09 -37.79
CA GLU A 119 5.98 -18.31 -36.62
C GLU A 119 6.69 -17.04 -36.13
N ILE A 120 7.10 -16.14 -37.04
CA ILE A 120 7.72 -14.86 -36.69
C ILE A 120 6.67 -13.90 -36.14
N ARG A 121 5.48 -13.86 -36.76
CA ARG A 121 4.33 -13.07 -36.29
C ARG A 121 3.95 -13.47 -34.86
N ASP A 122 3.79 -14.76 -34.58
CA ASP A 122 3.44 -15.28 -33.26
C ASP A 122 4.51 -14.96 -32.21
N LYS A 123 5.80 -15.08 -32.57
CA LYS A 123 6.91 -14.67 -31.69
C LYS A 123 6.88 -13.18 -31.38
N LEU A 124 6.66 -12.32 -32.38
CA LEU A 124 6.60 -10.87 -32.18
C LEU A 124 5.39 -10.46 -31.35
N LEU A 125 4.22 -11.04 -31.59
CA LEU A 125 3.03 -10.82 -30.76
C LEU A 125 3.25 -11.29 -29.33
N PHE A 126 3.88 -12.46 -29.12
CA PHE A 126 4.23 -12.94 -27.80
C PHE A 126 5.13 -11.96 -27.04
N HIS A 127 6.17 -11.42 -27.69
CA HIS A 127 7.08 -10.45 -27.08
C HIS A 127 6.43 -9.09 -26.82
N ASN A 128 5.60 -8.60 -27.74
CA ASN A 128 4.85 -7.36 -27.57
C ASN A 128 3.87 -7.48 -26.38
N HIS A 129 3.08 -8.54 -26.31
CA HIS A 129 2.21 -8.82 -25.16
C HIS A 129 2.97 -8.96 -23.85
N ARG A 130 4.14 -9.59 -23.87
CA ARG A 130 4.97 -9.69 -22.66
C ARG A 130 5.47 -8.31 -22.20
N THR A 131 5.75 -7.41 -23.13
CA THR A 131 6.20 -6.04 -22.86
C THR A 131 5.05 -5.18 -22.34
N GLU A 132 3.86 -5.26 -22.95
CA GLU A 132 2.62 -4.65 -22.45
C GLU A 132 2.35 -5.05 -21.00
N ASN A 133 2.34 -6.36 -20.72
CA ASN A 133 2.10 -6.89 -19.38
C ASN A 133 3.13 -6.43 -18.34
N LEU A 134 4.40 -6.28 -18.74
CA LEU A 134 5.46 -5.77 -17.87
C LEU A 134 5.27 -4.29 -17.55
N ILE A 135 4.95 -3.48 -18.55
CA ILE A 135 4.73 -2.04 -18.38
C ILE A 135 3.48 -1.81 -17.51
N ASP A 136 2.35 -2.46 -17.83
CA ASP A 136 1.14 -2.35 -17.03
C ASP A 136 1.40 -2.80 -15.57
N ALA A 137 2.15 -3.88 -15.36
CA ALA A 137 2.54 -4.34 -14.03
C ALA A 137 3.35 -3.30 -13.23
N LEU A 138 4.35 -2.67 -13.87
CA LEU A 138 5.19 -1.64 -13.23
C LEU A 138 4.39 -0.39 -12.88
N LEU A 139 3.50 0.04 -13.76
CA LEU A 139 2.68 1.23 -13.56
C LEU A 139 1.65 1.01 -12.45
N ILE A 140 1.05 -0.18 -12.38
CA ILE A 140 0.15 -0.57 -11.29
C ILE A 140 0.91 -0.61 -9.96
N LEU A 141 2.12 -1.19 -9.95
CA LEU A 141 2.96 -1.22 -8.75
C LEU A 141 3.24 0.20 -8.25
N ALA A 142 3.67 1.08 -9.15
CA ALA A 142 3.99 2.47 -8.85
C ALA A 142 2.74 3.26 -8.41
N GLN A 143 1.57 2.99 -8.99
CA GLN A 143 0.31 3.61 -8.57
C GLN A 143 -0.12 3.14 -7.17
N ALA A 144 0.01 1.84 -6.89
CA ALA A 144 -0.40 1.27 -5.61
C ALA A 144 0.52 1.66 -4.44
N GLU A 145 1.82 1.86 -4.67
CA GLU A 145 2.77 2.34 -3.63
C GLU A 145 2.40 3.70 -3.06
N HIS A 146 1.70 4.51 -3.84
CA HIS A 146 1.30 5.84 -3.46
C HIS A 146 -0.07 5.91 -2.75
N GLY A 147 -0.79 4.79 -2.63
CA GLY A 147 -2.14 4.74 -2.04
C GLY A 147 -3.26 5.13 -3.00
N LEU A 148 -4.51 5.06 -2.52
CA LEU A 148 -5.71 5.28 -3.35
C LEU A 148 -6.16 6.76 -3.29
N ASP A 149 -6.28 7.42 -4.44
CA ASP A 149 -6.75 8.82 -4.50
C ASP A 149 -8.24 8.96 -4.15
N ARG A 150 -9.06 7.96 -4.48
CA ARG A 150 -10.49 7.91 -4.13
C ARG A 150 -10.89 6.47 -3.80
N ARG A 151 -11.37 6.26 -2.57
CA ARG A 151 -11.96 4.99 -2.17
C ARG A 151 -13.47 5.02 -2.39
N LYS A 152 -13.99 4.01 -3.06
CA LYS A 152 -15.43 3.80 -3.26
C LYS A 152 -15.84 2.49 -2.60
N PRO A 153 -17.11 2.34 -2.18
CA PRO A 153 -17.60 1.04 -1.76
C PRO A 153 -17.61 0.10 -2.97
N VAL A 154 -16.89 -1.02 -2.86
CA VAL A 154 -16.76 -2.06 -3.88
C VAL A 154 -17.22 -3.39 -3.29
N ALA A 155 -18.13 -4.07 -3.99
CA ALA A 155 -18.54 -5.43 -3.66
C ALA A 155 -17.44 -6.42 -4.09
N LEU A 156 -16.65 -6.90 -3.12
CA LEU A 156 -15.48 -7.73 -3.38
C LEU A 156 -15.85 -9.10 -3.95
N ASP A 157 -16.99 -9.65 -3.54
CA ASP A 157 -17.56 -10.88 -4.09
C ASP A 157 -17.77 -10.78 -5.60
N GLN A 158 -18.34 -9.67 -6.09
CA GLN A 158 -18.57 -9.46 -7.53
C GLN A 158 -17.25 -9.33 -8.29
N VAL A 159 -16.26 -8.65 -7.71
CA VAL A 159 -14.93 -8.53 -8.30
C VAL A 159 -14.26 -9.91 -8.43
N ILE A 160 -14.41 -10.77 -7.42
CA ILE A 160 -13.87 -12.12 -7.48
C ILE A 160 -14.55 -12.92 -8.60
N GLN A 161 -15.88 -12.89 -8.69
CA GLN A 161 -16.61 -13.61 -9.73
C GLN A 161 -16.22 -13.16 -11.14
N LEU A 162 -16.00 -11.86 -11.34
CA LEU A 162 -15.52 -11.32 -12.62
C LEU A 162 -14.14 -11.87 -12.97
N ALA A 163 -13.18 -11.79 -12.04
CA ALA A 163 -11.81 -12.26 -12.26
C ALA A 163 -11.73 -13.76 -12.57
N LEU A 164 -12.57 -14.58 -11.92
CA LEU A 164 -12.66 -16.02 -12.19
C LEU A 164 -13.24 -16.30 -13.59
N THR A 165 -14.22 -15.50 -14.04
CA THR A 165 -14.79 -15.64 -15.39
C THR A 165 -13.78 -15.29 -16.48
N GLU A 166 -12.90 -14.31 -16.23
CA GLU A 166 -11.84 -13.91 -17.16
C GLU A 166 -10.68 -14.92 -17.24
N THR A 167 -10.55 -15.79 -16.23
CA THR A 167 -9.44 -16.73 -16.11
C THR A 167 -9.94 -18.16 -16.36
N ALA A 168 -9.99 -18.62 -17.61
CA ALA A 168 -10.40 -19.99 -17.91
C ALA A 168 -9.22 -20.97 -17.73
N PRO A 169 -9.24 -21.89 -16.74
CA PRO A 169 -8.19 -22.89 -16.60
C PRO A 169 -8.36 -24.00 -17.65
N ALA A 170 -7.29 -24.28 -18.40
CA ALA A 170 -7.31 -25.38 -19.38
C ALA A 170 -7.16 -26.78 -18.75
N ASP A 171 -6.62 -26.89 -17.51
CA ASP A 171 -6.18 -28.16 -16.91
C ASP A 171 -6.36 -28.26 -15.37
N VAL A 172 -7.16 -27.38 -14.76
CA VAL A 172 -7.31 -27.29 -13.29
C VAL A 172 -8.78 -27.20 -12.91
N THR A 173 -9.18 -27.90 -11.85
CA THR A 173 -10.53 -27.79 -11.30
C THR A 173 -10.64 -26.58 -10.38
N GLU A 174 -11.45 -25.61 -10.75
CA GLU A 174 -11.69 -24.41 -9.94
C GLU A 174 -12.95 -24.57 -9.08
N THR A 175 -12.86 -24.23 -7.79
CA THR A 175 -14.03 -24.09 -6.93
C THR A 175 -14.06 -22.71 -6.27
N SER A 176 -15.23 -22.10 -6.19
CA SER A 176 -15.40 -20.76 -5.61
C SER A 176 -16.55 -20.71 -4.62
N ARG A 177 -16.30 -20.11 -3.44
CA ARG A 177 -17.32 -19.83 -2.41
C ARG A 177 -17.11 -18.42 -1.86
N THR A 178 -17.95 -17.48 -2.28
CA THR A 178 -17.83 -16.07 -1.90
C THR A 178 -19.05 -15.59 -1.11
N GLU A 179 -18.82 -14.99 0.05
CA GLU A 179 -19.83 -14.25 0.80
C GLU A 179 -19.83 -12.76 0.41
N PRO A 180 -21.00 -12.08 0.36
CA PRO A 180 -21.07 -10.65 0.08
C PRO A 180 -20.26 -9.81 1.08
N PHE A 181 -19.33 -9.00 0.57
CA PHE A 181 -18.47 -8.16 1.40
C PHE A 181 -18.09 -6.87 0.69
N ILE A 182 -18.21 -5.74 1.39
CA ILE A 182 -17.94 -4.41 0.85
C ILE A 182 -16.62 -3.90 1.40
N VAL A 183 -15.71 -3.54 0.49
CA VAL A 183 -14.40 -2.92 0.77
C VAL A 183 -14.43 -1.47 0.29
N SER A 184 -13.78 -0.57 1.01
CA SER A 184 -13.57 0.81 0.57
C SER A 184 -12.27 0.87 -0.24
N GLY A 185 -12.38 0.95 -1.58
CA GLY A 185 -11.24 0.73 -2.45
C GLY A 185 -11.42 1.19 -3.90
N ASP A 186 -10.51 0.73 -4.75
CA ASP A 186 -10.56 0.88 -6.20
C ASP A 186 -10.86 -0.48 -6.84
N SER A 187 -11.96 -0.57 -7.60
CA SER A 187 -12.43 -1.82 -8.18
C SER A 187 -11.47 -2.40 -9.23
N VAL A 188 -10.74 -1.56 -9.96
CA VAL A 188 -9.80 -1.99 -11.00
C VAL A 188 -8.58 -2.63 -10.35
N LEU A 189 -8.04 -2.00 -9.30
CA LEU A 189 -6.92 -2.55 -8.55
C LEU A 189 -7.33 -3.84 -7.82
N LEU A 190 -8.52 -3.89 -7.21
CA LEU A 190 -9.02 -5.11 -6.58
C LEU A 190 -9.18 -6.26 -7.59
N ASN A 191 -9.73 -5.99 -8.79
CA ASN A 191 -9.82 -7.00 -9.85
C ASN A 191 -8.43 -7.53 -10.23
N ARG A 192 -7.46 -6.63 -10.36
CA ARG A 192 -6.08 -7.01 -10.67
C ARG A 192 -5.43 -7.83 -9.56
N LEU A 193 -5.69 -7.52 -8.29
CA LEU A 193 -5.20 -8.32 -7.16
C LEU A 193 -5.75 -9.74 -7.26
N VAL A 194 -7.06 -9.91 -7.47
CA VAL A 194 -7.67 -11.24 -7.58
C VAL A 194 -7.14 -12.00 -8.79
N ALA A 195 -7.08 -11.36 -9.96
CA ALA A 195 -6.55 -11.97 -11.17
C ALA A 195 -5.10 -12.45 -11.00
N ASN A 196 -4.25 -11.70 -10.30
CA ASN A 196 -2.87 -12.13 -10.01
C ASN A 196 -2.81 -13.31 -9.03
N LEU A 197 -3.69 -13.35 -8.03
CA LEU A 197 -3.78 -14.50 -7.12
C LEU A 197 -4.20 -15.76 -7.86
N VAL A 198 -5.22 -15.66 -8.73
CA VAL A 198 -5.75 -16.79 -9.49
C VAL A 198 -4.76 -17.25 -10.57
N ASP A 199 -4.13 -16.34 -11.34
CA ASP A 199 -3.07 -16.71 -12.30
C ASP A 199 -1.91 -17.39 -11.58
N ASN A 200 -1.51 -16.91 -10.40
CA ASN A 200 -0.47 -17.57 -9.60
C ASN A 200 -0.88 -19.00 -9.22
N ALA A 201 -2.11 -19.15 -8.71
CA ALA A 201 -2.67 -20.42 -8.27
C ALA A 201 -2.75 -21.45 -9.42
N ILE A 202 -3.11 -21.03 -10.63
CA ILE A 202 -3.18 -21.90 -11.82
C ILE A 202 -1.78 -22.23 -12.34
N ARG A 203 -0.92 -21.21 -12.48
CA ARG A 203 0.42 -21.34 -13.08
C ARG A 203 1.35 -22.25 -12.27
N TYR A 204 1.25 -22.21 -10.95
CA TYR A 204 2.07 -23.03 -10.06
C TYR A 204 1.34 -24.30 -9.60
N ASN A 205 0.26 -24.67 -10.29
CA ASN A 205 -0.42 -25.93 -10.05
C ASN A 205 0.25 -27.10 -10.79
N HIS A 206 -0.10 -28.32 -10.39
CA HIS A 206 0.14 -29.51 -11.21
C HIS A 206 -1.04 -29.76 -12.16
N PRO A 207 -0.84 -30.46 -13.29
CA PRO A 207 -1.93 -30.87 -14.16
C PRO A 207 -3.00 -31.67 -13.39
N GLY A 208 -4.28 -31.39 -13.64
CA GLY A 208 -5.40 -32.02 -12.94
C GLY A 208 -5.57 -31.62 -11.47
N GLY A 209 -4.86 -30.58 -11.02
CA GLY A 209 -4.96 -30.06 -9.66
C GLY A 209 -6.23 -29.24 -9.41
N THR A 210 -6.30 -28.64 -8.22
CA THR A 210 -7.43 -27.80 -7.81
C THR A 210 -6.98 -26.38 -7.44
N VAL A 211 -7.87 -25.43 -7.67
CA VAL A 211 -7.78 -24.05 -7.17
C VAL A 211 -9.07 -23.75 -6.42
N ASP A 212 -8.96 -23.51 -5.11
CA ASP A 212 -10.07 -23.17 -4.24
C ASP A 212 -10.01 -21.67 -3.90
N VAL A 213 -11.05 -20.92 -4.26
CA VAL A 213 -11.19 -19.50 -3.96
C VAL A 213 -12.31 -19.30 -2.96
N THR A 214 -12.02 -18.71 -1.81
CA THR A 214 -13.03 -18.45 -0.78
C THR A 214 -12.96 -17.02 -0.28
N LEU A 215 -14.11 -16.36 -0.12
CA LEU A 215 -14.24 -15.08 0.57
C LEU A 215 -15.18 -15.26 1.76
N SER A 216 -14.67 -15.05 2.98
CA SER A 216 -15.49 -15.08 4.20
C SER A 216 -15.01 -14.03 5.18
N HIS A 217 -15.94 -13.26 5.75
CA HIS A 217 -15.65 -12.19 6.73
C HIS A 217 -14.55 -11.20 6.29
N GLY A 218 -14.45 -10.88 4.99
CA GLY A 218 -13.43 -9.98 4.45
C GLY A 218 -12.06 -10.61 4.21
N VAL A 219 -11.95 -11.92 4.41
CA VAL A 219 -10.73 -12.68 4.15
C VAL A 219 -10.89 -13.43 2.83
N LEU A 220 -10.13 -13.02 1.81
CA LEU A 220 -9.98 -13.73 0.55
C LEU A 220 -8.85 -14.75 0.70
N THR A 221 -9.16 -16.02 0.48
CA THR A 221 -8.19 -17.12 0.45
C THR A 221 -8.20 -17.74 -0.94
N VAL A 222 -7.01 -17.86 -1.54
CA VAL A 222 -6.78 -18.59 -2.79
C VAL A 222 -5.80 -19.71 -2.50
N ARG A 223 -6.27 -20.95 -2.66
CA ARG A 223 -5.49 -22.15 -2.35
C ARG A 223 -5.32 -22.99 -3.60
N ASN A 224 -4.09 -23.37 -3.93
CA ASN A 224 -3.81 -24.30 -5.03
C ASN A 224 -3.04 -25.54 -4.56
N THR A 225 -3.30 -26.66 -5.21
CA THR A 225 -2.37 -27.80 -5.21
C THR A 225 -1.11 -27.43 -6.01
N GLY A 226 -0.04 -28.20 -5.87
CA GLY A 226 1.20 -27.93 -6.60
C GLY A 226 2.44 -28.52 -5.92
N PRO A 227 3.64 -28.20 -6.42
CA PRO A 227 4.88 -28.61 -5.78
C PRO A 227 5.03 -27.99 -4.38
N GLU A 228 5.87 -28.60 -3.55
CA GLU A 228 6.21 -28.04 -2.24
C GLU A 228 7.00 -26.73 -2.40
N VAL A 229 6.58 -25.71 -1.65
CA VAL A 229 7.27 -24.43 -1.58
C VAL A 229 8.16 -24.44 -0.32
N PRO A 230 9.49 -24.27 -0.45
CA PRO A 230 10.40 -24.22 0.70
C PRO A 230 10.09 -23.06 1.65
N LYS A 231 10.10 -23.33 2.97
CA LYS A 231 9.72 -22.36 4.02
C LYS A 231 10.59 -21.10 4.01
N GLU A 232 11.85 -21.23 3.60
CA GLU A 232 12.84 -20.16 3.56
C GLU A 232 12.55 -19.11 2.48
N ARG A 233 11.66 -19.42 1.53
CA ARG A 233 11.36 -18.56 0.37
C ARG A 233 10.10 -17.71 0.55
N PHE A 234 9.33 -17.91 1.63
CA PHE A 234 8.04 -17.25 1.84
C PHE A 234 8.16 -15.75 2.14
N GLY A 235 9.23 -15.33 2.83
CA GLY A 235 9.49 -13.91 3.11
C GLY A 235 9.70 -13.09 1.83
N ASP A 236 10.29 -13.71 0.80
CA ASP A 236 10.66 -13.05 -0.45
C ASP A 236 9.58 -13.15 -1.53
N LEU A 237 8.48 -13.88 -1.30
CA LEU A 237 7.44 -14.13 -2.33
C LEU A 237 6.78 -12.85 -2.83
N PHE A 238 6.74 -11.81 -1.99
CA PHE A 238 6.11 -10.54 -2.28
C PHE A 238 7.11 -9.48 -2.78
N GLU A 239 8.40 -9.81 -2.88
CA GLU A 239 9.40 -8.90 -3.45
C GLU A 239 9.31 -8.88 -4.99
N PRO A 240 9.43 -7.70 -5.62
CA PRO A 240 9.44 -7.59 -7.08
C PRO A 240 10.55 -8.43 -7.72
N PHE A 241 10.23 -9.06 -8.86
CA PHE A 241 11.15 -9.87 -9.68
C PHE A 241 11.68 -11.16 -9.03
N ARG A 242 11.19 -11.54 -7.84
CA ARG A 242 11.53 -12.83 -7.23
C ARG A 242 10.75 -13.97 -7.89
N ARG A 243 11.44 -15.09 -8.14
CA ARG A 243 10.87 -16.31 -8.72
C ARG A 243 11.23 -17.51 -7.86
N LEU A 244 10.29 -18.44 -7.65
CA LEU A 244 10.53 -19.70 -6.94
C LEU A 244 11.34 -20.71 -7.77
N HIS A 245 11.15 -20.72 -9.10
CA HIS A 245 11.83 -21.66 -10.00
C HIS A 245 12.54 -20.93 -11.16
N THR A 246 13.73 -21.44 -11.52
CA THR A 246 14.59 -20.98 -12.62
C THR A 246 14.10 -21.45 -14.01
N SER A 247 12.87 -21.95 -14.14
CA SER A 247 12.36 -22.28 -15.48
C SER A 247 12.23 -20.99 -16.30
N ARG A 248 12.91 -20.94 -17.46
CA ARG A 248 12.98 -19.76 -18.36
C ARG A 248 11.63 -19.39 -18.99
N GLN A 249 10.61 -20.22 -18.79
CA GLN A 249 9.31 -20.06 -19.40
C GLN A 249 8.34 -19.47 -18.37
N GLN A 250 7.77 -18.32 -18.70
CA GLN A 250 6.49 -17.80 -18.18
C GLN A 250 6.45 -17.20 -16.76
N GLY A 251 6.48 -15.85 -16.72
CA GLY A 251 6.14 -15.00 -15.56
C GLY A 251 7.12 -13.84 -15.37
N SER A 252 6.66 -12.64 -15.02
CA SER A 252 7.54 -11.47 -14.76
C SER A 252 8.11 -11.45 -13.34
N GLY A 253 7.60 -12.30 -12.44
CA GLY A 253 7.91 -12.22 -11.00
C GLY A 253 7.30 -11.01 -10.30
N LEU A 254 6.35 -10.31 -10.95
CA LEU A 254 5.69 -9.12 -10.40
C LEU A 254 4.30 -9.41 -9.81
N GLY A 255 3.70 -10.57 -10.08
CA GLY A 255 2.30 -10.84 -9.70
C GLY A 255 2.05 -10.70 -8.20
N LEU A 256 2.85 -11.36 -7.36
CA LEU A 256 2.69 -11.30 -5.90
C LEU A 256 3.15 -9.96 -5.31
N SER A 257 4.14 -9.27 -5.90
CA SER A 257 4.49 -7.91 -5.47
C SER A 257 3.38 -6.90 -5.79
N ILE A 258 2.66 -7.07 -6.90
CA ILE A 258 1.45 -6.29 -7.22
C ILE A 258 0.36 -6.57 -6.19
N VAL A 259 0.12 -7.85 -5.84
CA VAL A 259 -0.84 -8.22 -4.78
C VAL A 259 -0.49 -7.50 -3.48
N ALA A 260 0.78 -7.54 -3.05
CA ALA A 260 1.22 -6.90 -1.81
C ALA A 260 1.05 -5.37 -1.84
N SER A 261 1.40 -4.72 -2.96
CA SER A 261 1.25 -3.27 -3.11
C SER A 261 -0.22 -2.85 -3.11
N ILE A 262 -1.08 -3.58 -3.83
CA ILE A 262 -2.52 -3.30 -3.87
C ILE A 262 -3.16 -3.57 -2.50
N ALA A 263 -2.79 -4.66 -1.82
CA ALA A 263 -3.26 -4.95 -0.47
C ALA A 263 -2.91 -3.80 0.49
N LYS A 264 -1.64 -3.35 0.47
CA LYS A 264 -1.19 -2.20 1.26
C LYS A 264 -1.98 -0.91 0.95
N ALA A 265 -2.26 -0.62 -0.33
CA ALA A 265 -3.06 0.54 -0.72
C ALA A 265 -4.50 0.52 -0.17
N HIS A 266 -5.04 -0.69 0.07
CA HIS A 266 -6.36 -0.98 0.62
C HIS A 266 -6.35 -1.25 2.13
N ASP A 267 -5.23 -1.01 2.83
CA ASP A 267 -5.03 -1.33 4.25
C ASP A 267 -5.31 -2.81 4.58
N ALA A 268 -5.08 -3.70 3.61
CA ALA A 268 -5.26 -5.14 3.74
C ALA A 268 -3.93 -5.83 4.06
N ASP A 269 -4.00 -6.93 4.82
CA ASP A 269 -2.84 -7.76 5.16
C ASP A 269 -2.76 -8.97 4.23
N VAL A 270 -1.57 -9.25 3.68
CA VAL A 270 -1.34 -10.39 2.79
C VAL A 270 -0.41 -11.41 3.44
N ARG A 271 -0.76 -12.70 3.34
CA ARG A 271 0.03 -13.81 3.89
C ARG A 271 0.09 -14.96 2.91
N ALA A 272 1.19 -15.69 2.97
CA ALA A 272 1.39 -16.93 2.22
C ALA A 272 1.70 -18.07 3.20
N ARG A 273 1.11 -19.24 2.97
CA ARG A 273 1.34 -20.46 3.76
C ARG A 273 1.48 -21.69 2.86
N PRO A 274 2.34 -22.65 3.18
CA PRO A 274 2.40 -23.92 2.47
C PRO A 274 1.14 -24.76 2.77
N ASN A 275 0.62 -25.45 1.76
CA ASN A 275 -0.45 -26.41 1.95
C ASN A 275 0.07 -27.76 2.46
N PRO A 276 -0.70 -28.47 3.31
CA PRO A 276 -0.44 -29.88 3.59
C PRO A 276 -0.52 -30.69 2.29
N GLY A 277 0.58 -31.33 1.88
CA GLY A 277 0.64 -32.13 0.65
C GLY A 277 1.11 -31.37 -0.61
N GLY A 278 1.57 -30.12 -0.46
CA GLY A 278 2.13 -29.32 -1.55
C GLY A 278 1.19 -28.24 -2.09
N GLY A 279 1.77 -27.22 -2.73
CA GLY A 279 1.06 -26.02 -3.17
C GLY A 279 1.05 -24.89 -2.14
N LEU A 280 0.24 -23.86 -2.42
CA LEU A 280 0.28 -22.58 -1.72
C LEU A 280 -1.13 -22.13 -1.30
N GLU A 281 -1.24 -21.56 -0.11
CA GLU A 281 -2.40 -20.79 0.35
C GLU A 281 -2.00 -19.32 0.47
N LEU A 282 -2.67 -18.47 -0.31
CA LEU A 282 -2.53 -17.03 -0.25
C LEU A 282 -3.78 -16.45 0.41
N THR A 283 -3.59 -15.62 1.43
CA THR A 283 -4.67 -14.99 2.18
C THR A 283 -4.52 -13.47 2.13
N VAL A 284 -5.60 -12.76 1.81
CA VAL A 284 -5.69 -11.30 1.87
C VAL A 284 -6.85 -10.91 2.78
N ALA A 285 -6.57 -10.23 3.89
CA ALA A 285 -7.55 -9.79 4.86
C ALA A 285 -7.86 -8.30 4.67
N PHE A 286 -9.05 -7.97 4.20
CA PHE A 286 -9.49 -6.61 3.94
C PHE A 286 -10.24 -6.00 5.13
N PRO A 287 -10.02 -4.71 5.45
CA PRO A 287 -10.92 -3.95 6.29
C PRO A 287 -12.21 -3.65 5.52
N GLY A 288 -13.37 -3.84 6.16
CA GLY A 288 -14.66 -3.60 5.52
C GLY A 288 -15.84 -4.12 6.34
N HIS A 289 -16.99 -4.24 5.69
CA HIS A 289 -18.20 -4.78 6.32
C HIS A 289 -18.95 -5.70 5.36
N ARG A 290 -19.73 -6.63 5.90
CA ARG A 290 -20.65 -7.44 5.10
C ARG A 290 -21.67 -6.53 4.40
N ALA A 291 -22.04 -6.90 3.18
CA ALA A 291 -23.23 -6.32 2.55
C ALA A 291 -24.46 -6.76 3.37
N ARG A 292 -25.38 -5.83 3.63
CA ARG A 292 -26.67 -6.15 4.26
C ARG A 292 -27.62 -6.78 3.24
#